data_AF-A0AAU5ULB7-F1
#
_entry.id   AF-A0AAU5ULB7-F1
#
_cell.length_a   1.000
_cell.length_b   1.000
_cell.length_c   1.000
_cell.angle_alpha   90.00
_cell.angle_beta   90.00
_cell.angle_gamma   90.00
#
_symmetry.space_group_name_H-M   'P 1'
#
loop_
_entity.id
_entity.type
_entity.pdbx_description
1 polymer ?
#
loop_
_entity_poly.entity_id
_entity_poly.type
_entity_poly.pdbx_seq_one_letter_code
_entity_poly.pdbx_strand_id
1 'polypeptide(L)'
;MSERWMRVCPWLWPVLVSLLITAPLLAPGFVVGYDMVFVPDLSLRLDLFGVSTAMPRAVPSDVVVAVLDEIAGGQVLNKLVLVAIPLLSGLGMTALWRELRLGGALPGAAAATLYMWNPFVAERLRLGAWALLLGYAALPWLVRSAIRVRRGEGWAGFVLASAACALTASGGVIGLLIGGLMLLWRPRAKQLWVLGTAVLLNGPWLVAGFTHAGLPTDPVSVAAFAARDEGYGGTLPTLLTLGGVWNADVVPDSRGEPVSLVLAFVVLLLSSAGIALQWRRSQPIRALSVAAVVATAIAMAGVIAPGAFAQLVAHVPGVGLFRDGQRYLGPLVLLEAIGFGAAVAAIAQRVRLKRVVGLTALLLPIAALPGLVAGAGLHVSHYPADWSQARQALHGRFIPWPFEAYRAPSWNGRRPVLDPMPRYFDQASVVPDELIIGGRRLAGEDPQAAEVANAVRKSIDDGTDPAPVLLQQGIGWIVVDRDAGGPLPDTMMSGLKREFSGPSVIVYKLDGTPAPQPHPLWRTVVVLAAWTAAGATLLAALVSLARRCYSSVHLTGRGRLSWDR
;
A
#
# COMPACT_ATOMS: atom_id res chain seq x y z
N MET A 1 -5.09 -10.07 39.32
CA MET A 1 -5.49 -9.12 38.26
C MET A 1 -7.00 -9.13 38.18
N SER A 2 -7.66 -7.98 38.32
CA SER A 2 -9.13 -7.92 38.20
C SER A 2 -9.57 -8.32 36.79
N GLU A 3 -10.78 -8.87 36.63
CA GLU A 3 -11.31 -9.28 35.32
C GLU A 3 -11.26 -8.17 34.27
N ARG A 4 -11.37 -6.91 34.71
CA ARG A 4 -11.31 -5.73 33.86
C ARG A 4 -9.95 -5.60 33.17
N TRP A 5 -8.86 -5.84 33.90
CA TRP A 5 -7.50 -5.85 33.34
C TRP A 5 -7.28 -6.96 32.30
N MET A 6 -7.87 -8.14 32.51
CA MET A 6 -7.79 -9.24 31.53
C MET A 6 -8.54 -8.94 30.23
N ARG A 7 -9.57 -8.08 30.27
CA ARG A 7 -10.33 -7.66 29.08
C ARG A 7 -9.63 -6.55 28.30
N VAL A 8 -8.95 -5.62 28.99
CA VAL A 8 -8.35 -4.42 28.38
C VAL A 8 -6.91 -4.66 27.91
N CYS A 9 -6.11 -5.42 28.67
CA CYS A 9 -4.69 -5.64 28.38
C CYS A 9 -4.38 -6.10 26.93
N PRO A 10 -5.14 -7.03 26.31
CA PRO A 10 -4.89 -7.44 24.93
C PRO A 10 -4.99 -6.30 23.91
N TRP A 11 -5.78 -5.26 24.20
CA TRP A 11 -5.99 -4.13 23.31
C TRP A 11 -4.95 -3.02 23.49
N LEU A 12 -4.28 -2.98 24.66
CA LEU A 12 -3.19 -2.02 24.91
C LEU A 12 -1.89 -2.45 24.23
N TRP A 13 -1.67 -3.75 24.04
CA TRP A 13 -0.45 -4.26 23.42
C TRP A 13 -0.22 -3.76 21.99
N PRO A 14 -1.21 -3.82 21.06
CA PRO A 14 -1.09 -3.19 19.75
C PRO A 14 -0.73 -1.70 19.79
N VAL A 15 -1.23 -0.96 20.78
CA VAL A 15 -0.92 0.48 20.93
C VAL A 15 0.57 0.65 21.27
N LEU A 16 1.08 -0.11 22.23
CA LEU A 16 2.50 -0.08 22.61
C LEU A 16 3.43 -0.43 21.45
N VAL A 17 3.13 -1.51 20.72
CA VAL A 17 3.93 -1.92 19.56
C VAL A 17 3.86 -0.88 18.44
N SER A 18 2.69 -0.26 18.21
CA SER A 18 2.56 0.82 17.23
C SER A 18 3.41 2.03 17.58
N LEU A 19 3.45 2.42 18.86
CA LEU A 19 4.32 3.49 19.33
C LEU A 19 5.81 3.14 19.17
N LEU A 20 6.20 1.90 19.46
CA LEU A 20 7.58 1.45 19.28
C LEU A 20 8.03 1.52 17.81
N ILE A 21 7.12 1.25 16.86
CA ILE A 21 7.38 1.36 15.43
C ILE A 21 7.40 2.83 14.99
N THR A 22 6.51 3.68 15.51
CA THR A 22 6.21 4.98 14.87
C THR A 22 6.71 6.21 15.61
N ALA A 23 7.04 6.13 16.90
CA ALA A 23 7.23 7.32 17.74
C ALA A 23 8.20 8.38 17.16
N PRO A 24 9.39 8.03 16.65
CA PRO A 24 10.31 9.03 16.09
C PRO A 24 9.80 9.67 14.79
N LEU A 25 8.92 8.99 14.07
CA LEU A 25 8.33 9.48 12.82
C LEU A 25 7.25 10.53 13.04
N LEU A 26 6.76 10.70 14.28
CA LEU A 26 5.70 11.65 14.62
C LEU A 26 6.20 13.09 14.82
N ALA A 27 7.52 13.31 14.74
CA ALA A 27 8.08 14.66 14.77
C ALA A 27 7.55 15.53 13.60
N PRO A 28 7.52 16.87 13.78
CA PRO A 28 7.18 17.79 12.70
C PRO A 28 8.03 17.59 11.45
N GLY A 29 7.35 17.61 10.32
CA GLY A 29 7.81 17.35 8.94
C GLY A 29 7.02 16.21 8.28
N PHE A 30 7.46 15.76 7.11
CA PHE A 30 6.88 14.65 6.36
C PHE A 30 7.83 13.46 6.36
N VAL A 31 7.29 12.24 6.47
CA VAL A 31 8.08 11.05 6.13
C VAL A 31 7.98 10.86 4.64
N VAL A 32 9.10 11.07 3.95
CA VAL A 32 9.20 11.02 2.49
C VAL A 32 10.30 10.05 2.09
N GLY A 33 9.96 9.08 1.25
CA GLY A 33 10.90 8.06 0.76
C GLY A 33 10.18 7.03 -0.10
N TYR A 34 10.84 6.61 -1.19
CA TYR A 34 10.27 5.78 -2.26
C TYR A 34 8.85 6.24 -2.61
N ASP A 35 7.84 5.41 -2.39
CA ASP A 35 6.45 5.70 -2.77
C ASP A 35 5.67 6.48 -1.67
N MET A 36 6.29 6.71 -0.50
CA MET A 36 5.73 7.53 0.57
C MET A 36 5.90 9.00 0.21
N VAL A 37 5.00 9.53 -0.60
CA VAL A 37 5.02 10.94 -1.03
C VAL A 37 3.71 11.60 -0.65
N PHE A 38 3.70 12.20 0.55
CA PHE A 38 2.66 13.11 1.03
C PHE A 38 3.17 14.53 0.88
N VAL A 39 2.32 15.43 0.41
CA VAL A 39 2.63 16.84 0.19
C VAL A 39 1.78 17.71 1.12
N PRO A 40 2.10 19.00 1.30
CA PRO A 40 1.34 19.89 2.16
C PRO A 40 -0.12 20.06 1.76
N ASP A 41 -0.38 20.05 0.45
CA ASP A 41 -1.71 20.20 -0.14
C ASP A 41 -1.72 19.48 -1.49
N LEU A 42 -2.46 18.38 -1.58
CA LEU A 42 -2.68 17.56 -2.77
C LEU A 42 -4.00 17.95 -3.44
N SER A 43 -3.90 18.78 -4.47
CA SER A 43 -5.04 19.25 -5.25
C SER A 43 -5.87 18.10 -5.87
N LEU A 44 -7.19 18.17 -5.69
CA LEU A 44 -8.12 17.23 -6.31
C LEU A 44 -8.28 17.52 -7.80
N ARG A 45 -7.83 16.58 -8.65
CA ARG A 45 -7.86 16.71 -10.11
C ARG A 45 -8.37 15.45 -10.80
N LEU A 46 -8.83 15.59 -12.05
CA LEU A 46 -9.39 14.48 -12.84
C LEU A 46 -8.38 13.35 -13.13
N ASP A 47 -7.07 13.67 -13.27
CA ASP A 47 -6.02 12.68 -13.46
C ASP A 47 -5.94 11.71 -12.27
N LEU A 48 -6.15 12.21 -11.03
CA LEU A 48 -6.15 11.37 -9.83
C LEU A 48 -7.31 10.36 -9.81
N PHE A 49 -8.44 10.66 -10.47
CA PHE A 49 -9.57 9.72 -10.59
C PHE A 49 -9.27 8.57 -11.57
N GLY A 50 -8.17 8.64 -12.32
CA GLY A 50 -7.84 7.73 -13.41
C GLY A 50 -8.33 8.22 -14.77
N VAL A 51 -8.67 9.50 -14.91
CA VAL A 51 -9.01 10.12 -16.20
C VAL A 51 -7.76 10.80 -16.75
N SER A 52 -6.79 10.01 -17.20
CA SER A 52 -5.54 10.50 -17.79
C SER A 52 -5.07 9.58 -18.93
N THR A 53 -3.86 9.78 -19.43
CA THR A 53 -3.14 8.84 -20.32
C THR A 53 -2.32 7.82 -19.53
N ALA A 54 -1.87 8.20 -18.34
CA ALA A 54 -1.03 7.38 -17.49
C ALA A 54 -1.80 6.25 -16.81
N MET A 55 -1.12 5.14 -16.57
CA MET A 55 -1.69 4.01 -15.84
C MET A 55 -2.13 4.43 -14.42
N PRO A 56 -3.36 4.07 -13.98
CA PRO A 56 -3.95 4.54 -12.72
C PRO A 56 -3.37 3.79 -11.50
N ARG A 57 -2.06 3.90 -11.28
CA ARG A 57 -1.31 3.16 -10.24
C ARG A 57 -1.67 3.56 -8.82
N ALA A 58 -2.16 4.79 -8.63
CA ALA A 58 -2.54 5.35 -7.33
C ALA A 58 -4.06 5.58 -7.17
N VAL A 59 -4.86 4.97 -8.05
CA VAL A 59 -6.33 4.95 -7.91
C VAL A 59 -6.72 3.78 -7.01
N PRO A 60 -7.53 3.97 -5.95
CA PRO A 60 -8.16 5.21 -5.50
C PRO A 60 -7.36 6.00 -4.45
N SER A 61 -6.18 5.55 -4.02
CA SER A 61 -5.46 6.08 -2.86
C SER A 61 -5.22 7.59 -2.90
N ASP A 62 -4.81 8.15 -4.03
CA ASP A 62 -4.44 9.57 -4.11
C ASP A 62 -5.67 10.49 -4.06
N VAL A 63 -6.81 10.09 -4.64
CA VAL A 63 -8.09 10.83 -4.49
C VAL A 63 -8.57 10.80 -3.04
N VAL A 64 -8.45 9.65 -2.36
CA VAL A 64 -8.82 9.56 -0.94
C VAL A 64 -7.94 10.47 -0.10
N VAL A 65 -6.63 10.54 -0.38
CA VAL A 65 -5.73 11.48 0.29
C VAL A 65 -6.11 12.91 -0.01
N ALA A 66 -6.28 13.29 -1.29
CA ALA A 66 -6.66 14.64 -1.70
C ALA A 66 -7.96 15.12 -1.02
N VAL A 67 -8.99 14.28 -0.96
CA VAL A 67 -10.26 14.63 -0.29
C VAL A 67 -10.10 14.78 1.23
N LEU A 68 -9.30 13.92 1.87
CA LEU A 68 -9.07 14.01 3.32
C LEU A 68 -8.11 15.15 3.68
N ASP A 69 -7.28 15.58 2.74
CA ASP A 69 -6.29 16.64 2.92
C ASP A 69 -6.98 17.97 3.22
N GLU A 70 -8.07 18.27 2.51
CA GLU A 70 -8.95 19.42 2.72
C GLU A 70 -9.48 19.55 4.17
N ILE A 71 -9.50 18.44 4.93
CA ILE A 71 -10.00 18.39 6.30
C ILE A 71 -8.85 18.41 7.33
N ALA A 72 -7.81 17.61 7.09
CA ALA A 72 -6.79 17.31 8.09
C ALA A 72 -5.42 17.94 7.80
N GLY A 73 -5.11 18.23 6.54
CA GLY A 73 -3.78 18.60 6.07
C GLY A 73 -2.86 17.39 5.83
N GLY A 74 -2.02 17.47 4.80
CA GLY A 74 -1.28 16.32 4.27
C GLY A 74 -0.22 15.80 5.24
N GLN A 75 0.31 16.67 6.09
CA GLN A 75 1.22 16.27 7.16
C GLN A 75 0.53 15.38 8.20
N VAL A 76 -0.67 15.77 8.63
CA VAL A 76 -1.46 14.99 9.59
C VAL A 76 -1.81 13.65 8.98
N LEU A 77 -2.25 13.62 7.71
CA LEU A 77 -2.53 12.37 6.99
C LEU A 77 -1.29 11.45 6.90
N ASN A 78 -0.12 12.00 6.60
CA ASN A 78 1.13 11.24 6.60
C ASN A 78 1.36 10.53 7.95
N LYS A 79 1.22 11.26 9.07
CA LYS A 79 1.39 10.67 10.41
C LYS A 79 0.27 9.68 10.77
N LEU A 80 -0.97 10.00 10.43
CA LEU A 80 -2.13 9.15 10.68
C LEU A 80 -1.97 7.80 9.98
N VAL A 81 -1.54 7.78 8.71
CA VAL A 81 -1.31 6.54 7.98
C VAL A 81 -0.20 5.70 8.62
N LEU A 82 0.92 6.34 9.02
CA LEU A 82 2.01 5.65 9.71
C LEU A 82 1.57 4.97 11.00
N VAL A 83 0.70 5.61 11.79
CA VAL A 83 0.14 5.04 13.03
C VAL A 83 -0.96 4.01 12.74
N ALA A 84 -1.82 4.29 11.75
CA ALA A 84 -2.97 3.46 11.44
C ALA A 84 -2.57 2.07 10.96
N ILE A 85 -1.49 1.94 10.17
CA ILE A 85 -1.01 0.64 9.65
C ILE A 85 -0.75 -0.37 10.78
N PRO A 86 0.20 -0.14 11.72
CA PRO A 86 0.46 -1.09 12.80
C PRO A 86 -0.73 -1.19 13.76
N LEU A 87 -1.40 -0.08 14.07
CA LEU A 87 -2.50 -0.08 15.04
C LEU A 87 -3.69 -0.91 14.55
N LEU A 88 -4.16 -0.69 13.32
CA LEU A 88 -5.27 -1.45 12.73
C LEU A 88 -4.90 -2.92 12.53
N SER A 89 -3.63 -3.22 12.20
CA SER A 89 -3.11 -4.59 12.10
C SER A 89 -3.24 -5.32 13.43
N GLY A 90 -2.72 -4.75 14.51
CA GLY A 90 -2.74 -5.36 15.83
C GLY A 90 -4.12 -5.43 16.48
N LEU A 91 -4.92 -4.36 16.38
CA LEU A 91 -6.30 -4.36 16.87
C LEU A 91 -7.17 -5.35 16.07
N GLY A 92 -6.98 -5.42 14.75
CA GLY A 92 -7.66 -6.37 13.88
C GLY A 92 -7.31 -7.81 14.22
N MET A 93 -6.03 -8.09 14.40
CA MET A 93 -5.56 -9.42 14.76
C MET A 93 -6.06 -9.83 16.15
N THR A 94 -6.08 -8.91 17.11
CA THR A 94 -6.67 -9.13 18.45
C THR A 94 -8.16 -9.43 18.36
N ALA A 95 -8.90 -8.69 17.52
CA ALA A 95 -10.33 -8.90 17.31
C ALA A 95 -10.61 -10.25 16.64
N LEU A 96 -9.84 -10.60 15.61
CA LEU A 96 -9.96 -11.87 14.89
C LEU A 96 -9.60 -13.06 15.79
N TRP A 97 -8.53 -12.96 16.58
CA TRP A 97 -8.12 -14.01 17.52
C TRP A 97 -9.25 -14.38 18.49
N ARG A 98 -9.95 -13.37 19.02
CA ARG A 98 -11.11 -13.55 19.90
C ARG A 98 -12.30 -14.17 19.16
N GLU A 99 -12.53 -13.79 17.91
CA GLU A 99 -13.59 -14.35 17.06
C GLU A 99 -13.37 -15.84 16.76
N LEU A 100 -12.11 -16.23 16.53
CA LEU A 100 -11.71 -17.61 16.26
C LEU A 100 -11.64 -18.49 17.51
N ARG A 101 -11.59 -17.89 18.71
CA ARG A 101 -11.53 -18.58 20.02
C ARG A 101 -10.35 -19.57 20.15
N LEU A 102 -9.17 -19.19 19.64
CA LEU A 102 -7.99 -20.06 19.53
C LEU A 102 -7.12 -20.15 20.80
N GLY A 103 -7.40 -19.35 21.83
CA GLY A 103 -6.63 -19.40 23.08
C GLY A 103 -6.74 -18.13 23.92
N GLY A 104 -5.86 -18.02 24.91
CA GLY A 104 -5.82 -16.89 25.85
C GLY A 104 -5.22 -15.60 25.27
N ALA A 105 -5.09 -14.58 26.12
CA ALA A 105 -4.59 -13.25 25.77
C ALA A 105 -3.14 -13.23 25.26
N LEU A 106 -2.21 -13.93 25.93
CA LEU A 106 -0.79 -13.91 25.56
C LEU A 106 -0.51 -14.55 24.18
N PRO A 107 -1.05 -15.73 23.84
CA PRO A 107 -0.92 -16.26 22.48
C PRO A 107 -1.53 -15.35 21.40
N GLY A 108 -2.66 -14.69 21.72
CA GLY A 108 -3.27 -13.70 20.82
C GLY A 108 -2.41 -12.46 20.63
N ALA A 109 -1.76 -11.99 21.70
CA ALA A 109 -0.80 -10.89 21.63
C ALA A 109 0.44 -11.28 20.82
N ALA A 110 0.94 -12.51 20.94
CA ALA A 110 2.04 -13.02 20.13
C ALA A 110 1.68 -13.08 18.63
N ALA A 111 0.46 -13.52 18.30
CA ALA A 111 -0.06 -13.46 16.93
C ALA A 111 -0.17 -12.02 16.42
N ALA A 112 -0.67 -11.09 17.25
CA ALA A 112 -0.73 -9.68 16.91
C ALA A 112 0.67 -9.08 16.70
N THR A 113 1.65 -9.42 17.54
CA THR A 113 3.04 -8.96 17.35
C THR A 113 3.59 -9.44 16.01
N LEU A 114 3.47 -10.74 15.69
CA LEU A 114 4.00 -11.24 14.41
C LEU A 114 3.31 -10.58 13.21
N TYR A 115 2.01 -10.30 13.30
CA TYR A 115 1.30 -9.59 12.25
C TYR A 115 1.72 -8.12 12.10
N MET A 116 2.07 -7.45 13.20
CA MET A 116 2.54 -6.05 13.15
C MET A 116 4.03 -5.93 12.81
N TRP A 117 4.83 -6.93 13.20
CA TRP A 117 6.28 -6.90 13.26
C TRP A 117 6.86 -8.08 12.49
N ASN A 118 6.95 -7.92 11.18
CA ASN A 118 7.50 -8.93 10.28
C ASN A 118 8.21 -8.27 9.09
N PRO A 119 9.05 -9.03 8.36
CA PRO A 119 9.80 -8.53 7.21
C PRO A 119 8.93 -7.91 6.11
N PHE A 120 7.77 -8.51 5.80
CA PHE A 120 6.83 -7.97 4.81
C PHE A 120 6.40 -6.54 5.17
N VAL A 121 6.04 -6.29 6.43
CA VAL A 121 5.68 -4.95 6.91
C VAL A 121 6.90 -4.01 6.84
N ALA A 122 8.07 -4.44 7.29
CA ALA A 122 9.27 -3.60 7.30
C ALA A 122 9.69 -3.16 5.89
N GLU A 123 9.77 -4.09 4.95
CA GLU A 123 10.16 -3.83 3.55
C GLU A 123 9.14 -2.94 2.84
N ARG A 124 7.82 -3.21 3.01
CA ARG A 124 6.77 -2.40 2.39
C ARG A 124 6.67 -1.01 3.01
N LEU A 125 6.95 -0.88 4.31
CA LEU A 125 6.95 0.41 4.99
C LEU A 125 8.13 1.27 4.51
N ARG A 126 9.33 0.68 4.39
CA ARG A 126 10.52 1.32 3.78
C ARG A 126 10.29 1.73 2.34
N LEU A 127 9.68 0.88 1.52
CA LEU A 127 9.27 1.21 0.14
C LEU A 127 8.18 2.30 0.07
N GLY A 128 7.56 2.65 1.19
CA GLY A 128 6.49 3.62 1.20
C GLY A 128 5.17 3.11 0.62
N ALA A 129 4.96 1.79 0.56
CA ALA A 129 3.75 1.15 0.05
C ALA A 129 2.59 1.23 1.06
N TRP A 130 2.29 2.44 1.55
CA TRP A 130 1.38 2.71 2.65
C TRP A 130 -0.06 2.28 2.35
N ALA A 131 -0.55 2.51 1.12
CA ALA A 131 -1.91 2.14 0.73
C ALA A 131 -2.09 0.61 0.69
N LEU A 132 -1.07 -0.11 0.23
CA LEU A 132 -1.03 -1.57 0.28
C LEU A 132 -1.04 -2.05 1.74
N LEU A 133 -0.27 -1.40 2.62
CA LEU A 133 -0.20 -1.73 4.03
C LEU A 133 -1.49 -1.44 4.81
N LEU A 134 -2.29 -0.44 4.41
CA LEU A 134 -3.64 -0.24 4.94
C LEU A 134 -4.59 -1.36 4.51
N GLY A 135 -4.49 -1.81 3.25
CA GLY A 135 -5.22 -2.99 2.77
C GLY A 135 -4.81 -4.27 3.50
N TYR A 136 -3.51 -4.44 3.74
CA TYR A 136 -2.98 -5.50 4.61
C TYR A 136 -3.55 -5.41 6.03
N ALA A 137 -3.48 -4.24 6.68
CA ALA A 137 -4.00 -4.05 8.04
C ALA A 137 -5.51 -4.37 8.16
N ALA A 138 -6.26 -4.29 7.05
CA ALA A 138 -7.67 -4.63 6.98
C ALA A 138 -7.96 -6.14 6.89
N LEU A 139 -7.00 -7.00 6.53
CA LEU A 139 -7.25 -8.43 6.32
C LEU A 139 -7.81 -9.16 7.55
N PRO A 140 -7.32 -8.93 8.79
CA PRO A 140 -7.91 -9.56 9.98
C PRO A 140 -9.37 -9.12 10.20
N TRP A 141 -9.68 -7.85 9.93
CA TRP A 141 -11.03 -7.30 10.01
C TRP A 141 -11.95 -7.89 8.94
N LEU A 142 -11.42 -8.11 7.74
CA LEU A 142 -12.12 -8.73 6.62
C LEU A 142 -12.52 -10.16 6.97
N VAL A 143 -11.56 -10.98 7.44
CA VAL A 143 -11.83 -12.38 7.84
C VAL A 143 -12.83 -12.42 8.99
N ARG A 144 -12.63 -11.60 10.03
CA ARG A 144 -13.55 -11.50 11.16
C ARG A 144 -14.96 -11.14 10.68
N SER A 145 -15.07 -10.14 9.83
CA SER A 145 -16.37 -9.69 9.32
C SER A 145 -17.01 -10.71 8.41
N ALA A 146 -16.24 -11.44 7.60
CA ALA A 146 -16.76 -12.53 6.78
C ALA A 146 -17.34 -13.67 7.65
N ILE A 147 -16.69 -14.04 8.76
CA ILE A 147 -17.23 -14.99 9.74
C ILE A 147 -18.59 -14.50 10.27
N ARG A 148 -18.69 -13.22 10.63
CA ARG A 148 -19.92 -12.60 11.14
C ARG A 148 -21.02 -12.50 10.10
N VAL A 149 -20.68 -12.21 8.84
CA VAL A 149 -21.62 -12.26 7.70
C VAL A 149 -22.21 -13.66 7.57
N ARG A 150 -21.40 -14.71 7.67
CA ARG A 150 -21.87 -16.11 7.59
C ARG A 150 -22.80 -16.50 8.74
N ARG A 151 -22.59 -15.92 9.93
CA ARG A 151 -23.49 -16.06 11.08
C ARG A 151 -24.71 -15.15 11.04
N GLY A 152 -24.81 -14.25 10.06
CA GLY A 152 -25.93 -13.33 9.89
C GLY A 152 -25.85 -12.05 10.74
N GLU A 153 -24.73 -11.80 11.42
CA GLU A 153 -24.60 -10.74 12.45
C GLU A 153 -24.41 -9.32 11.89
N GLY A 154 -24.05 -9.17 10.61
CA GLY A 154 -23.90 -7.88 9.94
C GLY A 154 -22.98 -7.92 8.72
N TRP A 155 -23.10 -6.92 7.84
CA TRP A 155 -22.33 -6.83 6.59
C TRP A 155 -21.45 -5.58 6.51
N ALA A 156 -21.78 -4.50 7.23
CA ALA A 156 -21.07 -3.22 7.15
C ALA A 156 -19.56 -3.35 7.43
N GLY A 157 -19.16 -4.12 8.45
CA GLY A 157 -17.75 -4.35 8.75
C GLY A 157 -16.98 -5.05 7.63
N PHE A 158 -17.64 -5.91 6.85
CA PHE A 158 -17.02 -6.55 5.69
C PHE A 158 -16.77 -5.52 4.59
N VAL A 159 -17.76 -4.67 4.30
CA VAL A 159 -17.64 -3.60 3.28
C VAL A 159 -16.55 -2.60 3.64
N LEU A 160 -16.47 -2.17 4.91
CA LEU A 160 -15.41 -1.26 5.36
C LEU A 160 -14.01 -1.89 5.23
N ALA A 161 -13.86 -3.17 5.62
CA ALA A 161 -12.59 -3.87 5.47
C ALA A 161 -12.23 -4.10 3.99
N SER A 162 -13.21 -4.42 3.14
CA SER A 162 -13.02 -4.54 1.69
C SER A 162 -12.65 -3.21 1.04
N ALA A 163 -13.20 -2.09 1.51
CA ALA A 163 -12.87 -0.77 1.00
C ALA A 163 -11.41 -0.40 1.30
N ALA A 164 -10.94 -0.71 2.52
CA ALA A 164 -9.54 -0.54 2.88
C ALA A 164 -8.62 -1.44 2.04
N CYS A 165 -9.03 -2.69 1.74
CA CYS A 165 -8.30 -3.56 0.81
C CYS A 165 -8.21 -2.95 -0.59
N ALA A 166 -9.32 -2.39 -1.09
CA ALA A 166 -9.45 -1.81 -2.43
C ALA A 166 -8.72 -0.46 -2.62
N LEU A 167 -8.01 0.05 -1.61
CA LEU A 167 -7.15 1.24 -1.75
C LEU A 167 -6.00 1.04 -2.74
N THR A 168 -5.68 -0.21 -3.09
CA THR A 168 -4.76 -0.57 -4.16
C THR A 168 -5.33 -1.73 -4.96
N ALA A 169 -4.93 -1.86 -6.23
CA ALA A 169 -5.34 -3.01 -7.05
C ALA A 169 -4.89 -4.35 -6.42
N SER A 170 -3.65 -4.46 -5.95
CA SER A 170 -3.14 -5.68 -5.31
C SER A 170 -3.88 -6.01 -4.01
N GLY A 171 -4.11 -5.02 -3.14
CA GLY A 171 -4.89 -5.21 -1.92
C GLY A 171 -6.33 -5.61 -2.21
N GLY A 172 -6.93 -5.01 -3.24
CA GLY A 172 -8.27 -5.32 -3.73
C GLY A 172 -8.43 -6.77 -4.16
N VAL A 173 -7.49 -7.26 -4.98
CA VAL A 173 -7.41 -8.67 -5.40
C VAL A 173 -7.29 -9.61 -4.20
N ILE A 174 -6.41 -9.31 -3.23
CA ILE A 174 -6.26 -10.10 -2.00
C ILE A 174 -7.58 -10.12 -1.20
N GLY A 175 -8.21 -8.96 -1.05
CA GLY A 175 -9.49 -8.81 -0.35
C GLY A 175 -10.60 -9.63 -1.00
N LEU A 176 -10.70 -9.59 -2.33
CA LEU A 176 -11.63 -10.41 -3.10
C LEU A 176 -11.33 -11.91 -2.99
N LEU A 177 -10.06 -12.31 -3.03
CA LEU A 177 -9.64 -13.70 -2.85
C LEU A 177 -10.04 -14.25 -1.49
N ILE A 178 -9.67 -13.56 -0.40
CA ILE A 178 -10.04 -13.99 0.96
C ILE A 178 -11.55 -13.92 1.16
N GLY A 179 -12.19 -12.82 0.77
CA GLY A 179 -13.64 -12.63 0.89
C GLY A 179 -14.43 -13.70 0.13
N GLY A 180 -14.01 -14.01 -1.09
CA GLY A 180 -14.58 -15.07 -1.93
C GLY A 180 -14.43 -16.45 -1.29
N LEU A 181 -13.21 -16.84 -0.89
CA LEU A 181 -12.95 -18.13 -0.23
C LEU A 181 -13.70 -18.28 1.11
N MET A 182 -13.93 -17.19 1.82
CA MET A 182 -14.74 -17.17 3.05
C MET A 182 -16.24 -17.31 2.76
N LEU A 183 -16.78 -16.54 1.82
CA LEU A 183 -18.23 -16.37 1.63
C LEU A 183 -18.84 -17.37 0.63
N LEU A 184 -18.06 -17.87 -0.34
CA LEU A 184 -18.53 -18.80 -1.38
C LEU A 184 -18.54 -20.26 -0.93
N TRP A 185 -18.12 -20.57 0.30
CA TRP A 185 -18.28 -21.91 0.85
C TRP A 185 -19.74 -22.18 1.22
N ARG A 186 -20.49 -22.81 0.32
CA ARG A 186 -21.95 -23.05 0.38
C ARG A 186 -22.72 -21.72 0.50
N PRO A 187 -22.74 -20.91 -0.58
CA PRO A 187 -23.19 -19.53 -0.50
C PRO A 187 -24.71 -19.44 -0.31
N ARG A 188 -25.14 -18.42 0.43
CA ARG A 188 -26.52 -17.93 0.46
C ARG A 188 -26.63 -16.64 -0.34
N ALA A 189 -27.82 -16.28 -0.83
CA ALA A 189 -28.06 -15.05 -1.60
C ALA A 189 -27.46 -13.80 -0.92
N LYS A 190 -27.62 -13.67 0.40
CA LYS A 190 -27.03 -12.57 1.19
C LYS A 190 -25.49 -12.52 1.10
N GLN A 191 -24.80 -13.65 1.07
CA GLN A 191 -23.34 -13.71 0.97
C GLN A 191 -22.86 -13.29 -0.43
N LEU A 192 -23.59 -13.69 -1.48
CA LEU A 192 -23.31 -13.24 -2.85
C LEU A 192 -23.49 -11.73 -2.99
N TRP A 193 -24.56 -11.17 -2.42
CA TRP A 193 -24.78 -9.72 -2.40
C TRP A 193 -23.65 -8.99 -1.67
N VAL A 194 -23.25 -9.45 -0.48
CA VAL A 194 -22.13 -8.86 0.27
C VAL A 194 -20.83 -8.95 -0.54
N LEU A 195 -20.56 -10.06 -1.21
CA LEU A 195 -19.38 -10.18 -2.07
C LEU A 195 -19.45 -9.21 -3.27
N GLY A 196 -20.64 -9.01 -3.85
CA GLY A 196 -20.87 -8.02 -4.90
C GLY A 196 -20.50 -6.60 -4.48
N THR A 197 -20.76 -6.22 -3.22
CA THR A 197 -20.32 -4.91 -2.70
C THR A 197 -18.79 -4.76 -2.67
N ALA A 198 -18.04 -5.83 -2.38
CA ALA A 198 -16.58 -5.79 -2.45
C ALA A 198 -16.08 -5.65 -3.90
N VAL A 199 -16.78 -6.22 -4.88
CA VAL A 199 -16.46 -6.02 -6.30
C VAL A 199 -16.68 -4.56 -6.70
N LEU A 200 -17.80 -3.95 -6.28
CA LEU A 200 -18.09 -2.54 -6.56
C LEU A 200 -17.04 -1.58 -5.98
N LEU A 201 -16.51 -1.88 -4.80
CA LEU A 201 -15.44 -1.09 -4.18
C LEU A 201 -14.11 -1.14 -4.95
N ASN A 202 -13.89 -2.17 -5.76
CA ASN A 202 -12.75 -2.26 -6.67
C ASN A 202 -13.00 -1.60 -8.04
N GLY A 203 -14.23 -1.13 -8.27
CA GLY A 203 -14.66 -0.47 -9.50
C GLY A 203 -13.73 0.65 -9.97
N PRO A 204 -13.30 1.61 -9.11
CA PRO A 204 -12.48 2.75 -9.53
C PRO A 204 -11.22 2.35 -10.29
N TRP A 205 -10.41 1.44 -9.74
CA TRP A 205 -9.16 1.03 -10.36
C TRP A 205 -9.38 -0.01 -11.47
N LEU A 206 -10.40 -0.88 -11.36
CA LEU A 206 -10.74 -1.83 -12.42
C LEU A 206 -11.16 -1.10 -13.70
N VAL A 207 -12.11 -0.18 -13.56
CA VAL A 207 -12.64 0.60 -14.68
C VAL A 207 -11.57 1.51 -15.25
N ALA A 208 -10.84 2.24 -14.40
CA ALA A 208 -9.72 3.05 -14.88
C ALA A 208 -8.71 2.16 -15.64
N GLY A 209 -8.29 1.02 -15.10
CA GLY A 209 -7.39 0.09 -15.78
C GLY A 209 -7.92 -0.42 -17.13
N PHE A 210 -9.21 -0.79 -17.22
CA PHE A 210 -9.82 -1.23 -18.48
C PHE A 210 -9.89 -0.14 -19.54
N THR A 211 -10.07 1.13 -19.15
CA THR A 211 -10.06 2.26 -20.11
C THR A 211 -8.66 2.53 -20.70
N HIS A 212 -7.63 1.88 -20.16
CA HIS A 212 -6.24 1.90 -20.62
C HIS A 212 -5.78 0.52 -21.14
N ALA A 213 -6.70 -0.44 -21.29
CA ALA A 213 -6.37 -1.77 -21.77
C ALA A 213 -5.78 -1.70 -23.19
N GLY A 214 -4.63 -2.34 -23.38
CA GLY A 214 -3.88 -2.35 -24.66
C GLY A 214 -2.52 -1.68 -24.60
N LEU A 215 -2.18 -0.98 -23.51
CA LEU A 215 -0.82 -0.52 -23.29
C LEU A 215 0.08 -1.70 -22.91
N PRO A 216 1.14 -1.99 -23.69
CA PRO A 216 2.03 -3.11 -23.41
C PRO A 216 2.84 -2.82 -22.14
N THR A 217 2.89 -3.79 -21.23
CA THR A 217 3.84 -3.75 -20.12
C THR A 217 5.15 -4.39 -20.57
N ASP A 218 6.27 -3.72 -20.33
CA ASP A 218 7.61 -4.22 -20.69
C ASP A 218 7.86 -5.63 -20.07
N PRO A 219 8.09 -6.68 -20.87
CA PRO A 219 8.34 -8.03 -20.36
C PRO A 219 9.58 -8.13 -19.46
N VAL A 220 10.57 -7.25 -19.64
CA VAL A 220 11.78 -7.20 -18.79
C VAL A 220 11.43 -6.87 -17.34
N SER A 221 10.30 -6.19 -17.11
CA SER A 221 9.83 -5.86 -15.78
C SER A 221 9.53 -7.10 -14.91
N VAL A 222 9.22 -8.25 -15.50
CA VAL A 222 9.02 -9.50 -14.74
C VAL A 222 10.28 -9.89 -13.97
N ALA A 223 11.43 -9.89 -14.63
CA ALA A 223 12.70 -10.22 -13.98
C ALA A 223 13.14 -9.11 -13.01
N ALA A 224 12.86 -7.85 -13.32
CA ALA A 224 13.24 -6.71 -12.49
C ALA A 224 12.50 -6.69 -11.13
N PHE A 225 11.20 -7.05 -11.14
CA PHE A 225 10.33 -7.03 -9.96
C PHE A 225 10.13 -8.41 -9.30
N ALA A 226 10.70 -9.47 -9.85
CA ALA A 226 10.64 -10.80 -9.28
C ALA A 226 11.16 -10.82 -7.83
N ALA A 227 10.56 -11.69 -7.01
CA ALA A 227 10.97 -11.88 -5.63
C ALA A 227 12.43 -12.36 -5.56
N ARG A 228 13.22 -11.76 -4.67
CA ARG A 228 14.65 -12.03 -4.54
C ARG A 228 14.94 -12.92 -3.33
N ASP A 229 16.00 -13.70 -3.45
CA ASP A 229 16.61 -14.38 -2.32
C ASP A 229 17.39 -13.34 -1.48
N GLU A 230 17.28 -13.46 -0.17
CA GLU A 230 18.02 -12.64 0.79
C GLU A 230 19.29 -13.34 1.32
N GLY A 231 19.68 -14.48 0.73
CA GLY A 231 21.00 -15.08 0.88
C GLY A 231 21.06 -16.32 1.78
N TYR A 232 19.93 -16.99 2.03
CA TYR A 232 19.87 -18.12 2.98
C TYR A 232 19.04 -19.32 2.49
N GLY A 233 19.00 -19.56 1.18
CA GLY A 233 18.46 -20.80 0.62
C GLY A 233 17.46 -20.63 -0.51
N GLY A 234 17.47 -19.49 -1.21
CA GLY A 234 16.62 -19.22 -2.36
C GLY A 234 15.35 -18.44 -2.02
N THR A 235 14.59 -18.11 -3.06
CA THR A 235 13.42 -17.23 -2.93
C THR A 235 12.29 -17.85 -2.11
N LEU A 236 12.06 -19.17 -2.19
CA LEU A 236 10.95 -19.78 -1.46
C LEU A 236 11.12 -19.68 0.07
N PRO A 237 12.26 -20.08 0.68
CA PRO A 237 12.50 -19.82 2.11
C PRO A 237 12.44 -18.34 2.47
N THR A 238 12.90 -17.45 1.58
CA THR A 238 12.81 -16.00 1.78
C THR A 238 11.34 -15.53 1.87
N LEU A 239 10.47 -15.99 0.97
CA LEU A 239 9.04 -15.68 0.99
C LEU A 239 8.32 -16.31 2.19
N LEU A 240 8.67 -17.54 2.57
CA LEU A 240 8.11 -18.22 3.75
C LEU A 240 8.57 -17.59 5.07
N THR A 241 9.69 -16.86 5.07
CA THR A 241 10.08 -16.00 6.19
C THR A 241 9.60 -14.55 6.00
N LEU A 242 8.65 -14.35 5.09
CA LEU A 242 7.89 -13.13 4.82
C LEU A 242 8.68 -11.97 4.19
N GLY A 243 9.85 -12.24 3.60
CA GLY A 243 10.63 -11.23 2.86
C GLY A 243 10.47 -11.31 1.34
N GLY A 244 11.53 -10.99 0.62
CA GLY A 244 11.63 -11.21 -0.83
C GLY A 244 11.27 -10.00 -1.67
N VAL A 245 11.38 -8.79 -1.12
CA VAL A 245 11.32 -7.55 -1.89
C VAL A 245 12.32 -7.53 -3.04
N TRP A 246 11.95 -6.91 -4.17
CA TRP A 246 12.82 -6.80 -5.34
C TRP A 246 13.92 -5.74 -5.15
N ASN A 247 13.73 -4.78 -4.25
CA ASN A 247 14.68 -3.71 -3.98
C ASN A 247 15.54 -4.04 -2.75
N ALA A 248 16.84 -4.27 -2.96
CA ALA A 248 17.76 -4.64 -1.88
C ALA A 248 17.91 -3.55 -0.81
N ASP A 249 17.78 -2.27 -1.18
CA ASP A 249 17.98 -1.13 -0.27
C ASP A 249 16.94 -1.07 0.86
N VAL A 250 15.80 -1.75 0.69
CA VAL A 250 14.74 -1.78 1.71
C VAL A 250 14.76 -3.05 2.56
N VAL A 251 15.64 -4.01 2.26
CA VAL A 251 15.81 -5.22 3.07
C VAL A 251 16.44 -4.81 4.41
N PRO A 252 15.86 -5.20 5.56
CA PRO A 252 16.48 -4.93 6.85
C PRO A 252 17.81 -5.65 7.02
N ASP A 253 18.85 -4.93 7.46
CA ASP A 253 20.23 -5.45 7.59
C ASP A 253 20.31 -6.74 8.42
N SER A 254 19.43 -6.90 9.40
CA SER A 254 19.40 -8.08 10.26
C SER A 254 18.97 -9.37 9.56
N ARG A 255 18.43 -9.34 8.33
CA ARG A 255 17.86 -10.51 7.64
C ARG A 255 18.89 -11.60 7.30
N GLY A 256 20.14 -11.21 7.06
CA GLY A 256 21.24 -12.14 6.81
C GLY A 256 21.96 -12.62 8.07
N GLU A 257 21.67 -12.03 9.24
CA GLU A 257 22.37 -12.36 10.48
C GLU A 257 21.95 -13.73 11.02
N PRO A 258 22.90 -14.60 11.44
CA PRO A 258 22.59 -15.98 11.85
C PRO A 258 21.51 -16.06 12.94
N VAL A 259 21.54 -15.16 13.91
CA VAL A 259 20.56 -15.13 15.01
C VAL A 259 19.17 -14.80 14.49
N SER A 260 19.01 -13.72 13.73
CA SER A 260 17.72 -13.32 13.15
C SER A 260 17.14 -14.42 12.26
N LEU A 261 18.01 -15.09 11.48
CA LEU A 261 17.63 -16.19 10.61
C LEU A 261 17.08 -17.38 11.40
N VAL A 262 17.80 -17.81 12.44
CA VAL A 262 17.35 -18.88 13.34
C VAL A 262 16.00 -18.53 13.97
N LEU A 263 15.84 -17.29 14.47
CA LEU A 263 14.58 -16.86 15.08
C LEU A 263 13.43 -16.82 14.05
N ALA A 264 13.68 -16.38 12.82
CA ALA A 264 12.70 -16.38 11.74
C ALA A 264 12.24 -17.81 11.39
N PHE A 265 13.17 -18.77 11.29
CA PHE A 265 12.81 -20.17 11.06
C PHE A 265 12.09 -20.82 12.25
N VAL A 266 12.43 -20.45 13.49
CA VAL A 266 11.67 -20.88 14.68
C VAL A 266 10.24 -20.35 14.62
N VAL A 267 10.05 -19.08 14.25
CA VAL A 267 8.71 -18.50 14.04
C VAL A 267 7.96 -19.27 12.96
N LEU A 268 8.57 -19.51 11.79
CA LEU A 268 7.96 -20.27 10.68
C LEU A 268 7.57 -21.70 11.09
N LEU A 269 8.43 -22.39 11.86
CA LEU A 269 8.16 -23.73 12.36
C LEU A 269 6.95 -23.73 13.30
N LEU A 270 6.89 -22.78 14.24
CA LEU A 270 5.75 -22.61 15.16
C LEU A 270 4.48 -22.24 14.41
N SER A 271 4.56 -21.32 13.43
CA SER A 271 3.45 -20.98 12.53
C SER A 271 2.90 -22.20 11.82
N SER A 272 3.77 -22.99 11.19
CA SER A 272 3.41 -24.21 10.45
C SER A 272 2.75 -25.25 11.37
N ALA A 273 3.32 -25.48 12.56
CA ALA A 273 2.75 -26.40 13.55
C ALA A 273 1.36 -25.96 14.00
N GLY A 274 1.16 -24.67 14.29
CA GLY A 274 -0.14 -24.14 14.68
C GLY A 274 -1.19 -24.21 13.58
N ILE A 275 -0.81 -23.94 12.32
CA ILE A 275 -1.67 -24.13 11.15
C ILE A 275 -2.11 -25.59 11.05
N ALA A 276 -1.16 -26.54 11.15
CA ALA A 276 -1.46 -27.97 11.09
C ALA A 276 -2.44 -28.41 12.20
N LEU A 277 -2.28 -27.88 13.43
CA LEU A 277 -3.19 -28.16 14.55
C LEU A 277 -4.62 -27.66 14.32
N GLN A 278 -4.79 -26.57 13.58
CA GLN A 278 -6.09 -25.92 13.35
C GLN A 278 -6.73 -26.26 12.00
N TRP A 279 -5.95 -26.81 11.06
CA TRP A 279 -6.38 -27.12 9.68
C TRP A 279 -7.68 -27.92 9.63
N ARG A 280 -7.78 -29.00 10.41
CA ARG A 280 -8.97 -29.85 10.43
C ARG A 280 -10.14 -29.28 11.24
N ARG A 281 -9.88 -28.27 12.08
CA ARG A 281 -10.83 -27.75 13.07
C ARG A 281 -11.51 -26.46 12.65
N SER A 282 -10.90 -25.69 11.74
CA SER A 282 -11.35 -24.35 11.40
C SER A 282 -11.45 -24.14 9.89
N GLN A 283 -12.69 -23.98 9.39
CA GLN A 283 -12.89 -23.64 7.97
C GLN A 283 -12.24 -22.30 7.58
N PRO A 284 -12.26 -21.24 8.41
CA PRO A 284 -11.51 -20.02 8.14
C PRO A 284 -10.01 -20.26 7.87
N ILE A 285 -9.38 -21.11 8.68
CA ILE A 285 -7.96 -21.46 8.50
C ILE A 285 -7.75 -22.17 7.17
N ARG A 286 -8.62 -23.12 6.80
CA ARG A 286 -8.48 -23.83 5.52
C ARG A 286 -8.52 -22.89 4.32
N ALA A 287 -9.50 -21.99 4.29
CA ALA A 287 -9.61 -21.05 3.18
C ALA A 287 -8.49 -20.00 3.20
N LEU A 288 -7.98 -19.60 4.37
CA LEU A 288 -6.77 -18.79 4.46
C LEU A 288 -5.52 -19.52 3.95
N SER A 289 -5.38 -20.83 4.17
CA SER A 289 -4.23 -21.55 3.58
C SER A 289 -4.36 -21.73 2.08
N VAL A 290 -5.57 -21.88 1.53
CA VAL A 290 -5.75 -21.80 0.06
C VAL A 290 -5.33 -20.41 -0.45
N ALA A 291 -5.76 -19.34 0.22
CA ALA A 291 -5.36 -17.98 -0.15
C ALA A 291 -3.84 -17.77 -0.04
N ALA A 292 -3.20 -18.31 1.00
CA ALA A 292 -1.75 -18.25 1.20
C ALA A 292 -1.00 -19.00 0.11
N VAL A 293 -1.42 -20.22 -0.25
CA VAL A 293 -0.81 -20.99 -1.34
C VAL A 293 -0.92 -20.24 -2.68
N VAL A 294 -2.09 -19.67 -2.98
CA VAL A 294 -2.29 -18.86 -4.19
C VAL A 294 -1.39 -17.62 -4.18
N ALA A 295 -1.32 -16.91 -3.05
CA ALA A 295 -0.44 -15.74 -2.89
C ALA A 295 1.04 -16.10 -3.07
N THR A 296 1.53 -17.18 -2.46
CA THR A 296 2.90 -17.66 -2.62
C THR A 296 3.19 -18.10 -4.05
N ALA A 297 2.23 -18.75 -4.73
CA ALA A 297 2.37 -19.13 -6.13
C ALA A 297 2.49 -17.90 -7.04
N ILE A 298 1.70 -16.85 -6.80
CA ILE A 298 1.82 -15.55 -7.50
C ILE A 298 3.21 -14.96 -7.25
N ALA A 299 3.67 -14.94 -5.99
CA ALA A 299 4.99 -14.42 -5.64
C ALA A 299 6.15 -15.18 -6.29
N MET A 300 6.01 -16.49 -6.50
CA MET A 300 7.00 -17.32 -7.16
C MET A 300 6.91 -17.33 -8.70
N ALA A 301 5.84 -16.81 -9.29
CA ALA A 301 5.59 -16.92 -10.74
C ALA A 301 6.74 -16.35 -11.59
N GLY A 302 7.22 -15.14 -11.23
CA GLY A 302 8.35 -14.50 -11.90
C GLY A 302 9.70 -15.17 -11.68
N VAL A 303 9.82 -16.06 -10.68
CA VAL A 303 11.05 -16.79 -10.36
C VAL A 303 11.07 -18.15 -11.05
N ILE A 304 9.97 -18.88 -11.01
CA ILE A 304 9.88 -20.26 -11.53
C ILE A 304 9.69 -20.26 -13.05
N ALA A 305 8.94 -19.30 -13.59
CA ALA A 305 8.60 -19.26 -15.00
C ALA A 305 8.78 -17.85 -15.62
N PRO A 306 9.97 -17.22 -15.50
CA PRO A 306 10.18 -15.84 -15.93
C PRO A 306 9.85 -15.61 -17.41
N GLY A 307 10.24 -16.52 -18.30
CA GLY A 307 9.99 -16.39 -19.75
C GLY A 307 8.51 -16.50 -20.11
N ALA A 308 7.82 -17.55 -19.62
CA ALA A 308 6.39 -17.73 -19.87
C ALA A 308 5.56 -16.58 -19.26
N PHE A 309 5.93 -16.13 -18.06
CA PHE A 309 5.24 -15.02 -17.42
C PHE A 309 5.49 -13.69 -18.12
N ALA A 310 6.71 -13.44 -18.61
CA ALA A 310 7.03 -12.28 -19.44
C ALA A 310 6.19 -12.24 -20.73
N GLN A 311 5.97 -13.39 -21.39
CA GLN A 311 5.09 -13.48 -22.56
C GLN A 311 3.64 -13.12 -22.21
N LEU A 312 3.13 -13.58 -21.06
CA LEU A 312 1.79 -13.22 -20.61
C LEU A 312 1.69 -11.73 -20.28
N VAL A 313 2.70 -11.14 -19.61
CA VAL A 313 2.75 -9.71 -19.29
C VAL A 313 2.77 -8.86 -20.56
N ALA A 314 3.47 -9.29 -21.60
CA ALA A 314 3.56 -8.55 -22.86
C ALA A 314 2.25 -8.58 -23.68
N HIS A 315 1.44 -9.65 -23.59
CA HIS A 315 0.31 -9.86 -24.50
C HIS A 315 -1.08 -9.85 -23.83
N VAL A 316 -1.16 -10.06 -22.52
CA VAL A 316 -2.44 -10.17 -21.80
C VAL A 316 -2.63 -8.94 -20.90
N PRO A 317 -3.55 -8.03 -21.25
CA PRO A 317 -3.84 -6.85 -20.44
C PRO A 317 -4.14 -7.20 -18.98
N GLY A 318 -3.55 -6.43 -18.07
CA GLY A 318 -3.73 -6.62 -16.62
C GLY A 318 -2.85 -7.69 -15.99
N VAL A 319 -2.15 -8.55 -16.75
CA VAL A 319 -1.22 -9.53 -16.15
C VAL A 319 0.02 -8.85 -15.56
N GLY A 320 0.42 -7.69 -16.10
CA GLY A 320 1.47 -6.84 -15.51
C GLY A 320 1.22 -6.47 -14.04
N LEU A 321 -0.03 -6.49 -13.57
CA LEU A 321 -0.39 -6.27 -12.16
C LEU A 321 0.22 -7.31 -11.21
N PHE A 322 0.55 -8.51 -11.72
CA PHE A 322 1.11 -9.61 -10.95
C PHE A 322 2.64 -9.70 -11.02
N ARG A 323 3.31 -8.80 -11.75
CA ARG A 323 4.78 -8.84 -11.92
C ARG A 323 5.57 -8.67 -10.61
N ASP A 324 5.03 -7.85 -9.70
CA ASP A 324 5.53 -7.66 -8.32
C ASP A 324 4.72 -8.58 -7.39
N GLY A 325 4.97 -9.89 -7.50
CA GLY A 325 4.14 -10.95 -6.91
C GLY A 325 4.21 -11.00 -5.37
N GLN A 326 5.30 -10.54 -4.78
CA GLN A 326 5.50 -10.44 -3.33
C GLN A 326 4.55 -9.44 -2.67
N ARG A 327 3.92 -8.51 -3.42
CA ARG A 327 2.84 -7.66 -2.89
C ARG A 327 1.63 -8.46 -2.41
N TYR A 328 1.44 -9.68 -2.93
CA TYR A 328 0.27 -10.50 -2.67
C TYR A 328 0.37 -11.36 -1.41
N LEU A 329 1.49 -11.35 -0.68
CA LEU A 329 1.76 -12.24 0.47
C LEU A 329 0.90 -12.00 1.71
N GLY A 330 0.06 -10.97 1.75
CA GLY A 330 -0.81 -10.67 2.91
C GLY A 330 -1.57 -11.87 3.52
N PRO A 331 -2.16 -12.79 2.73
CA PRO A 331 -2.78 -14.01 3.25
C PRO A 331 -1.82 -14.97 3.94
N LEU A 332 -0.58 -15.12 3.43
CA LEU A 332 0.45 -15.94 4.05
C LEU A 332 0.83 -15.38 5.42
N VAL A 333 1.12 -14.07 5.48
CA VAL A 333 1.47 -13.39 6.73
C VAL A 333 0.34 -13.52 7.78
N LEU A 334 -0.92 -13.35 7.36
CA LEU A 334 -2.07 -13.50 8.26
C LEU A 334 -2.21 -14.95 8.77
N LEU A 335 -2.04 -15.93 7.89
CA LEU A 335 -2.10 -17.34 8.25
C LEU A 335 -0.99 -17.72 9.23
N GLU A 336 0.24 -17.28 8.97
CA GLU A 336 1.39 -17.52 9.84
C GLU A 336 1.21 -16.87 11.21
N ALA A 337 0.74 -15.62 11.28
CA ALA A 337 0.42 -14.95 12.53
C ALA A 337 -0.60 -15.75 13.38
N ILE A 338 -1.68 -16.25 12.75
CA ILE A 338 -2.66 -17.09 13.44
C ILE A 338 -2.05 -18.42 13.88
N GLY A 339 -1.25 -19.05 13.01
CA GLY A 339 -0.52 -20.29 13.29
C GLY A 339 0.41 -20.14 14.50
N PHE A 340 1.21 -19.09 14.51
CA PHE A 340 2.16 -18.79 15.57
C PHE A 340 1.45 -18.70 16.93
N GLY A 341 0.39 -17.89 17.01
CA GLY A 341 -0.43 -17.82 18.21
C GLY A 341 -1.05 -19.17 18.60
N ALA A 342 -1.52 -19.97 17.63
CA ALA A 342 -2.14 -21.27 17.89
C ALA A 342 -1.13 -22.29 18.46
N ALA A 343 0.11 -22.30 17.96
CA ALA A 343 1.18 -23.11 18.52
C ALA A 343 1.55 -22.67 19.95
N VAL A 344 1.68 -21.37 20.18
CA VAL A 344 1.95 -20.81 21.52
C VAL A 344 0.82 -21.19 22.49
N ALA A 345 -0.44 -21.13 22.06
CA ALA A 345 -1.58 -21.56 22.87
C ALA A 345 -1.51 -23.06 23.20
N ALA A 346 -1.14 -23.92 22.24
CA ALA A 346 -0.99 -25.35 22.45
C ALA A 346 0.17 -25.68 23.41
N ILE A 347 1.33 -25.02 23.26
CA ILE A 347 2.48 -25.20 24.16
C ILE A 347 2.12 -24.73 25.58
N ALA A 348 1.48 -23.57 25.71
CA ALA A 348 1.05 -23.03 27.00
C ALA A 348 0.04 -23.95 27.73
N GLN A 349 -0.68 -24.82 27.04
CA GLN A 349 -1.54 -25.82 27.70
C GLN A 349 -0.74 -26.97 28.34
N ARG A 350 0.48 -27.25 27.85
CA ARG A 350 1.31 -28.38 28.28
C ARG A 350 2.37 -28.03 29.33
N VAL A 351 2.63 -26.75 29.56
CA VAL A 351 3.66 -26.28 30.50
C VAL A 351 3.05 -25.56 31.72
N ARG A 352 3.76 -25.60 32.85
CA ARG A 352 3.38 -24.84 34.06
C ARG A 352 3.69 -23.33 33.91
N LEU A 353 4.79 -22.99 33.23
CA LEU A 353 5.27 -21.61 33.04
C LEU A 353 4.62 -20.90 31.84
N LYS A 354 3.29 -20.91 31.78
CA LYS A 354 2.50 -20.39 30.63
C LYS A 354 2.81 -18.91 30.31
N ARG A 355 3.07 -18.11 31.35
CA ARG A 355 3.42 -16.68 31.20
C ARG A 355 4.77 -16.49 30.52
N VAL A 356 5.78 -17.30 30.87
CA VAL A 356 7.11 -17.23 30.27
C VAL A 356 7.01 -17.56 28.78
N VAL A 357 6.37 -18.67 28.42
CA VAL A 357 6.16 -19.03 27.01
C VAL A 357 5.45 -17.93 26.22
N GLY A 358 4.38 -17.37 26.79
CA GLY A 358 3.63 -16.29 26.15
C GLY A 358 4.47 -15.02 25.94
N LEU A 359 5.24 -14.61 26.96
CA LEU A 359 6.10 -13.42 26.89
C LEU A 359 7.31 -13.63 25.95
N THR A 360 7.93 -14.80 25.96
CA THR A 360 9.02 -15.13 25.03
C THR A 360 8.50 -15.11 23.59
N ALA A 361 7.35 -15.71 23.32
CA ALA A 361 6.75 -15.71 21.99
C ALA A 361 6.35 -14.31 21.52
N LEU A 362 5.92 -13.44 22.44
CA LEU A 362 5.60 -12.04 22.16
C LEU A 362 6.84 -11.24 21.70
N LEU A 363 8.00 -11.50 22.30
CA LEU A 363 9.26 -10.81 21.99
C LEU A 363 10.00 -11.41 20.79
N LEU A 364 9.66 -12.64 20.39
CA LEU A 364 10.38 -13.38 19.35
C LEU A 364 10.41 -12.66 17.99
N PRO A 365 9.29 -12.13 17.44
CA PRO A 365 9.32 -11.39 16.17
C PRO A 365 10.14 -10.09 16.25
N ILE A 366 10.14 -9.45 17.42
CA ILE A 366 10.90 -8.22 17.67
C ILE A 366 12.40 -8.52 17.66
N ALA A 367 12.81 -9.59 18.35
CA ALA A 367 14.19 -10.05 18.38
C ALA A 367 14.69 -10.54 17.00
N ALA A 368 13.81 -11.12 16.19
CA ALA A 368 14.13 -11.55 14.82
C ALA A 368 14.29 -10.37 13.84
N LEU A 369 13.75 -9.20 14.17
CA LEU A 369 13.75 -8.03 13.28
C LEU A 369 13.90 -6.72 14.06
N PRO A 370 15.04 -6.48 14.74
CA PRO A 370 15.22 -5.29 15.57
C PRO A 370 15.16 -3.99 14.76
N GLY A 371 15.52 -4.03 13.48
CA GLY A 371 15.58 -2.85 12.60
C GLY A 371 14.23 -2.17 12.32
N LEU A 372 13.10 -2.76 12.70
CA LEU A 372 11.77 -2.13 12.57
C LEU A 372 11.45 -1.16 13.73
N VAL A 373 12.22 -1.20 14.83
CA VAL A 373 12.15 -0.17 15.88
C VAL A 373 12.34 1.21 15.25
N ALA A 374 11.60 2.21 15.73
CA ALA A 374 11.81 3.61 15.34
C ALA A 374 11.59 3.90 13.83
N GLY A 375 10.81 3.07 13.13
CA GLY A 375 10.28 3.41 11.82
C GLY A 375 10.99 2.75 10.66
N ALA A 376 11.68 1.63 10.88
CA ALA A 376 12.39 0.92 9.82
C ALA A 376 13.38 1.80 9.03
N GLY A 377 14.12 2.70 9.67
CA GLY A 377 15.05 3.60 8.95
C GLY A 377 14.36 4.68 8.09
N LEU A 378 13.05 4.88 8.27
CA LEU A 378 12.36 6.07 7.77
C LEU A 378 12.77 7.29 8.60
N HIS A 379 12.75 8.46 7.95
CA HIS A 379 13.11 9.72 8.59
C HIS A 379 12.17 10.84 8.18
N VAL A 380 11.99 11.78 9.09
CA VAL A 380 11.22 12.99 8.85
C VAL A 380 12.06 13.98 8.03
N SER A 381 11.44 14.61 7.04
CA SER A 381 12.02 15.55 6.06
C SER A 381 11.12 16.78 5.92
N HIS A 382 11.66 17.88 5.40
CA HIS A 382 10.91 19.11 5.18
C HIS A 382 11.04 19.53 3.72
N TYR A 383 9.92 19.86 3.08
CA TYR A 383 9.94 20.45 1.75
C TYR A 383 10.64 21.81 1.80
N PRO A 384 11.45 22.17 0.77
CA PRO A 384 12.07 23.48 0.70
C PRO A 384 11.03 24.61 0.69
N ALA A 385 11.34 25.72 1.36
CA ALA A 385 10.40 26.82 1.54
C ALA A 385 10.01 27.50 0.21
N ASP A 386 10.93 27.53 -0.76
CA ASP A 386 10.75 28.15 -2.07
C ASP A 386 9.77 27.39 -2.99
N TRP A 387 9.46 26.13 -2.69
CA TRP A 387 8.45 25.36 -3.43
C TRP A 387 7.06 25.96 -3.32
N SER A 388 6.73 26.58 -2.18
CA SER A 388 5.44 27.27 -1.99
C SER A 388 5.28 28.48 -2.91
N GLN A 389 6.36 29.22 -3.16
CA GLN A 389 6.38 30.37 -4.07
C GLN A 389 6.36 29.90 -5.54
N ALA A 390 7.13 28.86 -5.85
CA ALA A 390 7.09 28.23 -7.17
C ALA A 390 5.68 27.73 -7.54
N ARG A 391 4.95 27.20 -6.55
CA ARG A 391 3.57 26.73 -6.74
C ARG A 391 2.63 27.86 -7.17
N GLN A 392 2.82 29.06 -6.63
CA GLN A 392 2.03 30.24 -7.02
C GLN A 392 2.37 30.75 -8.42
N ALA A 393 3.60 30.55 -8.87
CA ALA A 393 4.07 30.98 -10.19
C ALA A 393 3.67 30.03 -11.34
N LEU A 394 3.17 28.83 -11.02
CA LEU A 394 2.82 27.81 -12.00
C LEU A 394 1.33 27.87 -12.38
N HIS A 395 1.04 28.12 -13.66
CA HIS A 395 -0.34 28.36 -14.12
C HIS A 395 -0.86 27.37 -15.16
N GLY A 396 -0.09 26.34 -15.53
CA GLY A 396 -0.55 25.36 -16.51
C GLY A 396 0.17 24.03 -16.42
N ARG A 397 -0.21 23.12 -17.31
CA ARG A 397 0.33 21.76 -17.37
C ARG A 397 1.85 21.79 -17.54
N PHE A 398 2.54 20.97 -16.76
CA PHE A 398 4.00 21.00 -16.69
C PHE A 398 4.65 19.63 -16.82
N ILE A 399 5.96 19.63 -17.01
CA ILE A 399 6.82 18.47 -16.76
C ILE A 399 7.83 18.77 -15.67
N PRO A 400 8.15 17.80 -14.81
CA PRO A 400 9.29 17.93 -13.94
C PRO A 400 10.60 17.79 -14.73
N TRP A 401 11.65 18.46 -14.27
CA TRP A 401 12.96 18.47 -14.91
C TRP A 401 14.09 18.20 -13.90
N PRO A 402 15.02 17.28 -14.16
CA PRO A 402 15.04 16.33 -15.27
C PRO A 402 13.81 15.42 -15.30
N PHE A 403 13.45 14.94 -16.49
CA PHE A 403 12.24 14.13 -16.73
C PHE A 403 12.45 12.67 -16.33
N GLU A 404 12.58 12.43 -15.03
CA GLU A 404 12.87 11.11 -14.43
C GLU A 404 11.89 10.80 -13.28
N ALA A 405 11.51 9.54 -13.14
CA ALA A 405 10.46 9.10 -12.20
C ALA A 405 10.86 9.19 -10.72
N TYR A 406 12.14 9.05 -10.41
CA TYR A 406 12.67 9.05 -9.05
C TYR A 406 13.74 10.12 -8.88
N ARG A 407 13.79 10.70 -7.68
CA ARG A 407 14.75 11.71 -7.24
C ARG A 407 15.46 11.27 -5.97
N ALA A 408 16.58 11.90 -5.64
CA ALA A 408 17.28 11.73 -4.37
C ALA A 408 17.73 13.10 -3.83
N PRO A 409 16.77 13.98 -3.48
CA PRO A 409 17.06 15.38 -3.17
C PRO A 409 17.83 15.55 -1.84
N SER A 410 18.58 16.64 -1.70
CA SER A 410 19.37 16.86 -0.49
C SER A 410 18.51 17.04 0.77
N TRP A 411 17.34 17.67 0.65
CA TRP A 411 16.42 17.97 1.76
C TRP A 411 15.75 16.73 2.38
N ASN A 412 15.73 15.59 1.68
CA ASN A 412 15.31 14.30 2.23
C ASN A 412 16.52 13.40 2.56
N GLY A 413 17.72 13.97 2.72
CA GLY A 413 18.93 13.20 3.01
C GLY A 413 19.34 12.25 1.88
N ARG A 414 19.03 12.60 0.62
CA ARG A 414 19.35 11.82 -0.59
C ARG A 414 18.75 10.42 -0.61
N ARG A 415 17.61 10.23 0.07
CA ARG A 415 16.85 8.98 -0.01
C ARG A 415 16.09 8.95 -1.34
N PRO A 416 16.10 7.83 -2.08
CA PRO A 416 15.27 7.69 -3.28
C PRO A 416 13.81 8.01 -2.94
N VAL A 417 13.16 8.78 -3.80
CA VAL A 417 11.74 9.16 -3.67
C VAL A 417 11.13 9.25 -5.06
N LEU A 418 9.91 8.75 -5.23
CA LEU A 418 9.10 9.04 -6.40
C LEU A 418 8.99 10.57 -6.53
N ASP A 419 9.12 11.11 -7.74
CA ASP A 419 9.13 12.56 -7.97
C ASP A 419 7.94 13.23 -7.25
N PRO A 420 8.18 14.12 -6.27
CA PRO A 420 7.10 14.75 -5.53
C PRO A 420 6.43 15.88 -6.31
N MET A 421 7.01 16.38 -7.40
CA MET A 421 6.48 17.53 -8.13
C MET A 421 5.04 17.29 -8.67
N PRO A 422 4.74 16.16 -9.34
CA PRO A 422 3.37 15.85 -9.78
C PRO A 422 2.30 15.91 -8.68
N ARG A 423 2.67 15.63 -7.43
CA ARG A 423 1.77 15.71 -6.27
C ARG A 423 1.78 17.10 -5.64
N TYR A 424 2.94 17.75 -5.56
CA TYR A 424 3.13 18.99 -4.81
C TYR A 424 2.52 20.21 -5.51
N PHE A 425 2.60 20.24 -6.85
CA PHE A 425 2.10 21.35 -7.65
C PHE A 425 0.63 21.14 -8.05
N ASP A 426 -0.14 22.23 -8.07
CA ASP A 426 -1.58 22.21 -8.31
C ASP A 426 -1.96 21.76 -9.70
N GLN A 427 -1.15 22.11 -10.69
CA GLN A 427 -1.44 21.84 -12.09
C GLN A 427 -1.17 20.38 -12.43
N ALA A 428 -1.90 19.83 -13.40
CA ALA A 428 -1.62 18.49 -13.90
C ALA A 428 -0.20 18.44 -14.52
N SER A 429 0.48 17.31 -14.40
CA SER A 429 1.77 17.08 -15.04
C SER A 429 1.74 15.90 -15.99
N VAL A 430 2.63 15.88 -16.98
CA VAL A 430 3.02 14.60 -17.60
C VAL A 430 4.04 13.97 -16.67
N VAL A 431 3.78 12.74 -16.21
CA VAL A 431 4.60 12.06 -15.22
C VAL A 431 5.60 11.16 -15.94
N PRO A 432 6.91 11.28 -15.68
CA PRO A 432 7.89 10.32 -16.18
C PRO A 432 7.61 8.95 -15.57
N ASP A 433 7.47 7.92 -16.40
CA ASP A 433 7.07 6.58 -15.98
C ASP A 433 8.02 5.46 -16.42
N GLU A 434 9.12 5.81 -17.08
CA GLU A 434 10.29 4.95 -17.26
C GLU A 434 11.00 4.74 -15.91
N LEU A 435 11.51 3.54 -15.68
CA LEU A 435 12.21 3.17 -14.44
C LEU A 435 13.63 2.69 -14.72
N ILE A 436 14.57 3.09 -13.88
CA ILE A 436 15.96 2.59 -13.95
C ILE A 436 16.16 1.61 -12.80
N ILE A 437 16.28 0.31 -13.11
CA ILE A 437 16.48 -0.75 -12.12
C ILE A 437 17.76 -1.51 -12.47
N GLY A 438 18.73 -1.53 -11.55
CA GLY A 438 20.01 -2.20 -11.77
C GLY A 438 20.77 -1.71 -13.01
N GLY A 439 20.68 -0.40 -13.31
CA GLY A 439 21.29 0.22 -14.48
C GLY A 439 20.56 -0.04 -15.82
N ARG A 440 19.44 -0.78 -15.80
CA ARG A 440 18.61 -1.01 -17.00
C ARG A 440 17.38 -0.11 -16.96
N ARG A 441 17.11 0.55 -18.08
CA ARG A 441 15.91 1.36 -18.29
C ARG A 441 14.77 0.44 -18.73
N LEU A 442 13.67 0.47 -17.98
CA LEU A 442 12.42 -0.20 -18.28
C LEU A 442 11.48 0.82 -18.92
N ALA A 443 10.84 0.42 -20.01
CA ALA A 443 9.91 1.28 -20.72
C ALA A 443 8.70 1.61 -19.83
N GLY A 444 8.24 2.86 -19.94
CA GLY A 444 6.97 3.32 -19.39
C GLY A 444 5.76 2.68 -20.09
N GLU A 445 4.58 2.94 -19.54
CA GLU A 445 3.29 2.49 -20.09
C GLU A 445 2.53 3.64 -20.75
N ASP A 446 2.86 4.91 -20.47
CA ASP A 446 2.22 6.10 -21.04
C ASP A 446 2.89 6.55 -22.36
N PRO A 447 2.20 6.46 -23.51
CA PRO A 447 2.73 6.93 -24.80
C PRO A 447 3.11 8.42 -24.80
N GLN A 448 2.36 9.26 -24.07
CA GLN A 448 2.65 10.69 -23.98
C GLN A 448 3.94 10.95 -23.21
N ALA A 449 4.16 10.23 -22.11
CA ALA A 449 5.42 10.31 -21.37
C ALA A 449 6.61 9.81 -22.21
N ALA A 450 6.41 8.74 -23.00
CA ALA A 450 7.44 8.23 -23.91
C ALA A 450 7.81 9.24 -25.00
N GLU A 451 6.84 9.96 -25.60
CA GLU A 451 7.09 11.01 -26.58
C GLU A 451 7.88 12.19 -25.98
N VAL A 452 7.52 12.61 -24.76
CA VAL A 452 8.26 13.65 -24.02
C VAL A 452 9.69 13.19 -23.71
N ALA A 453 9.86 11.98 -23.17
CA ALA A 453 11.17 11.43 -22.84
C ALA A 453 12.07 11.33 -24.09
N ASN A 454 11.52 10.89 -25.23
CA ASN A 454 12.23 10.81 -26.50
C ASN A 454 12.65 12.20 -27.02
N ALA A 455 11.79 13.20 -26.92
CA ALA A 455 12.13 14.57 -27.33
C ALA A 455 13.26 15.16 -26.47
N VAL A 456 13.20 14.98 -25.15
CA VAL A 456 14.24 15.44 -24.22
C VAL A 456 15.57 14.71 -24.46
N ARG A 457 15.55 13.39 -24.66
CA ARG A 457 16.76 12.62 -25.00
C ARG A 457 17.38 13.07 -26.32
N LYS A 458 16.55 13.24 -27.35
CA LYS A 458 17.03 13.73 -28.65
C LYS A 458 17.71 15.10 -28.51
N SER A 459 17.14 16.00 -27.72
CA SER A 459 17.75 17.29 -27.40
C SER A 459 19.14 17.17 -26.76
N ILE A 460 19.30 16.23 -25.83
CA ILE A 460 20.60 15.91 -25.21
C ILE A 460 21.59 15.36 -26.25
N ASP A 461 21.15 14.48 -27.13
CA ASP A 461 22.00 13.73 -28.05
C ASP A 461 22.48 14.57 -29.25
N ASP A 462 21.60 15.36 -29.86
CA ASP A 462 21.87 16.07 -31.12
C ASP A 462 21.56 17.58 -31.10
N GLY A 463 21.08 18.12 -29.97
CA GLY A 463 20.74 19.53 -29.82
C GLY A 463 19.40 19.95 -30.41
N THR A 464 18.55 19.02 -30.84
CA THR A 464 17.18 19.33 -31.32
C THR A 464 16.37 20.01 -30.22
N ASP A 465 15.70 21.13 -30.52
CA ASP A 465 14.82 21.82 -29.56
C ASP A 465 13.57 20.94 -29.25
N PRO A 466 13.34 20.56 -27.97
CA PRO A 466 12.20 19.73 -27.59
C PRO A 466 10.89 20.54 -27.45
N ALA A 467 10.94 21.87 -27.39
CA ALA A 467 9.78 22.73 -27.12
C ALA A 467 8.58 22.49 -28.05
N PRO A 468 8.74 22.30 -29.38
CA PRO A 468 7.61 22.00 -30.26
C PRO A 468 6.86 20.72 -29.88
N VAL A 469 7.59 19.67 -29.48
CA VAL A 469 6.98 18.40 -29.05
C VAL A 469 6.29 18.60 -27.70
N LEU A 470 6.91 19.31 -26.75
CA LEU A 470 6.29 19.60 -25.45
C LEU A 470 4.96 20.35 -25.62
N LEU A 471 4.93 21.38 -26.45
CA LEU A 471 3.71 22.14 -26.76
C LEU A 471 2.65 21.25 -27.41
N GLN A 472 3.03 20.36 -28.33
CA GLN A 472 2.11 19.40 -28.96
C GLN A 472 1.51 18.41 -27.95
N GLN A 473 2.25 18.06 -26.90
CA GLN A 473 1.76 17.27 -25.76
C GLN A 473 0.97 18.08 -24.72
N GLY A 474 0.66 19.34 -25.02
CA GLY A 474 -0.09 20.23 -24.14
C GLY A 474 0.69 20.69 -22.92
N ILE A 475 2.02 20.62 -22.95
CA ILE A 475 2.90 21.11 -21.89
C ILE A 475 3.26 22.56 -22.19
N GLY A 476 3.00 23.46 -21.23
CA GLY A 476 3.37 24.88 -21.34
C GLY A 476 4.43 25.31 -20.33
N TRP A 477 4.79 24.43 -19.41
CA TRP A 477 5.59 24.77 -18.23
C TRP A 477 6.60 23.67 -17.91
N ILE A 478 7.73 24.07 -17.32
CA ILE A 478 8.78 23.17 -16.86
C ILE A 478 9.14 23.56 -15.43
N VAL A 479 9.13 22.57 -14.53
CA VAL A 479 9.53 22.77 -13.13
C VAL A 479 10.85 22.05 -12.90
N VAL A 480 11.90 22.80 -12.62
CA VAL A 480 13.27 22.29 -12.52
C VAL A 480 13.66 22.08 -11.07
N ASP A 481 14.10 20.86 -10.78
CA ASP A 481 14.82 20.52 -9.55
C ASP A 481 16.29 20.88 -9.74
N ARG A 482 16.77 21.90 -9.02
CA ARG A 482 18.18 22.33 -9.10
C ARG A 482 19.13 21.28 -8.53
N ASP A 483 18.69 20.52 -7.53
CA ASP A 483 19.52 19.52 -6.85
C ASP A 483 19.73 18.26 -7.69
N ALA A 484 18.82 17.98 -8.63
CA ALA A 484 18.89 16.81 -9.50
C ALA A 484 20.07 16.88 -10.51
N GLY A 485 20.60 18.08 -10.77
CA GLY A 485 21.68 18.30 -11.73
C GLY A 485 21.23 18.12 -13.19
N GLY A 486 22.22 18.02 -14.09
CA GLY A 486 21.99 17.96 -15.53
C GLY A 486 21.89 19.34 -16.21
N PRO A 487 21.76 19.37 -17.54
CA PRO A 487 21.62 20.62 -18.30
C PRO A 487 20.31 21.32 -17.95
N LEU A 488 20.36 22.64 -17.85
CA LEU A 488 19.17 23.44 -17.59
C LEU A 488 18.32 23.55 -18.87
N PRO A 489 16.98 23.64 -18.76
CA PRO A 489 16.10 23.80 -19.92
C PRO A 489 16.47 24.95 -20.86
N ASP A 490 16.95 26.09 -20.31
CA ASP A 490 17.33 27.29 -21.06
C ASP A 490 18.61 27.12 -21.89
N THR A 491 19.36 26.03 -21.68
CA THR A 491 20.48 25.64 -22.55
C THR A 491 20.05 24.80 -23.76
N MET A 492 18.82 24.27 -23.74
CA MET A 492 18.28 23.33 -24.73
C MET A 492 17.12 23.89 -25.55
N MET A 493 16.38 24.84 -24.97
CA MET A 493 15.20 25.45 -25.57
C MET A 493 15.39 26.96 -25.64
N SER A 494 15.16 27.51 -26.82
CA SER A 494 15.16 28.97 -27.01
C SER A 494 13.82 29.57 -26.58
N GLY A 495 13.82 30.83 -26.12
CA GLY A 495 12.58 31.56 -25.80
C GLY A 495 11.92 31.21 -24.46
N LEU A 496 12.51 30.35 -23.62
CA LEU A 496 11.98 30.05 -22.29
C LEU A 496 11.92 31.31 -21.40
N LYS A 497 10.74 31.61 -20.87
CA LYS A 497 10.57 32.67 -19.86
C LYS A 497 10.70 32.07 -18.46
N ARG A 498 11.67 32.56 -17.68
CA ARG A 498 11.83 32.18 -16.27
C ARG A 498 10.84 32.97 -15.41
N GLU A 499 9.78 32.33 -14.94
CA GLU A 499 8.72 32.96 -14.14
C GLU A 499 9.04 32.95 -12.63
N PHE A 500 9.78 31.94 -12.17
CA PHE A 500 10.27 31.88 -10.78
C PHE A 500 11.66 31.23 -10.71
N SER A 501 12.48 31.68 -9.76
CA SER A 501 13.80 31.09 -9.50
C SER A 501 14.11 31.14 -8.01
N GLY A 502 13.96 30.01 -7.33
CA GLY A 502 14.34 29.80 -5.94
C GLY A 502 15.68 29.06 -5.80
N PRO A 503 16.15 28.84 -4.55
CA PRO A 503 17.34 28.05 -4.27
C PRO A 503 17.27 26.59 -4.71
N SER A 504 16.11 25.95 -4.63
CA SER A 504 15.92 24.53 -4.93
C SER A 504 15.09 24.26 -6.20
N VAL A 505 14.22 25.20 -6.60
CA VAL A 505 13.32 25.03 -7.75
C VAL A 505 13.31 26.23 -8.69
N ILE A 506 13.17 25.97 -10.00
CA ILE A 506 12.96 27.01 -11.04
C ILE A 506 11.68 26.68 -11.80
N VAL A 507 10.88 27.69 -12.13
CA VAL A 507 9.70 27.54 -12.99
C VAL A 507 9.92 28.28 -14.29
N TYR A 508 9.86 27.54 -15.40
CA TYR A 508 9.92 28.08 -16.74
C TYR A 508 8.57 27.94 -17.44
N LYS A 509 8.27 28.93 -18.28
CA LYS A 509 7.16 28.93 -19.23
C LYS A 509 7.71 28.80 -20.64
N LEU A 510 7.14 27.88 -21.41
CA LEU A 510 7.43 27.70 -22.83
C LEU A 510 6.84 28.86 -23.64
N ASP A 511 7.58 29.31 -24.66
CA ASP A 511 7.04 30.22 -25.65
C ASP A 511 6.12 29.45 -26.61
N GLY A 512 4.91 29.97 -26.85
CA GLY A 512 3.88 29.30 -27.63
C GLY A 512 2.63 28.88 -26.84
N THR A 513 1.65 28.33 -27.57
CA THR A 513 0.36 27.89 -27.02
C THR A 513 0.31 26.36 -26.98
N PRO A 514 0.17 25.73 -25.80
CA PRO A 514 0.08 24.28 -25.71
C PRO A 514 -1.18 23.73 -26.41
N ALA A 515 -1.04 22.59 -27.09
CA ALA A 515 -2.15 21.92 -27.74
C ALA A 515 -3.19 21.42 -26.71
N PRO A 516 -4.50 21.56 -26.97
CA PRO A 516 -5.53 21.01 -26.10
C PRO A 516 -5.40 19.49 -25.95
N GLN A 517 -5.58 19.00 -24.72
CA GLN A 517 -5.52 17.57 -24.39
C GLN A 517 -6.90 17.10 -23.89
N PRO A 518 -7.90 16.95 -24.76
CA PRO A 518 -9.25 16.59 -24.35
C PRO A 518 -9.31 15.13 -23.90
N HIS A 519 -9.93 14.88 -22.75
CA HIS A 519 -10.30 13.52 -22.36
C HIS A 519 -11.63 13.14 -23.03
N PRO A 520 -11.73 11.94 -23.65
CA PRO A 520 -12.99 11.47 -24.21
C PRO A 520 -14.09 11.45 -23.14
N LEU A 521 -15.24 12.09 -23.41
CA LEU A 521 -16.35 12.21 -22.45
C LEU A 521 -16.78 10.84 -21.89
N TRP A 522 -16.82 9.82 -22.73
CA TRP A 522 -17.21 8.47 -22.31
C TRP A 522 -16.26 7.90 -21.24
N ARG A 523 -14.94 8.16 -21.33
CA ARG A 523 -13.94 7.69 -20.35
C ARG A 523 -14.21 8.35 -19.01
N THR A 524 -14.40 9.67 -19.01
CA THR A 524 -14.72 10.45 -17.81
C THR A 524 -16.01 9.94 -17.15
N VAL A 525 -17.07 9.75 -17.92
CA VAL A 525 -18.37 9.29 -17.39
C VAL A 525 -18.27 7.90 -16.76
N VAL A 526 -17.64 6.94 -17.44
CA VAL A 526 -17.55 5.56 -16.95
C VAL A 526 -16.67 5.46 -15.70
N VAL A 527 -15.54 6.19 -15.66
CA VAL A 527 -14.67 6.27 -14.47
C VAL A 527 -15.43 6.89 -13.28
N LEU A 528 -16.09 8.03 -13.48
CA LEU A 528 -16.85 8.68 -12.41
C LEU A 528 -18.07 7.87 -11.94
N ALA A 529 -18.69 7.09 -12.83
CA ALA A 529 -19.77 6.17 -12.45
C ALA A 529 -19.25 5.05 -11.52
N ALA A 530 -18.05 4.52 -11.78
CA ALA A 530 -17.42 3.52 -10.92
C ALA A 530 -17.09 4.08 -9.53
N TRP A 531 -16.57 5.31 -9.48
CA TRP A 531 -16.37 6.07 -8.25
C TRP A 531 -17.66 6.29 -7.46
N THR A 532 -18.73 6.70 -8.15
CA THR A 532 -20.05 6.92 -7.55
C THR A 532 -20.61 5.64 -6.94
N ALA A 533 -20.49 4.51 -7.64
CA ALA A 533 -20.94 3.20 -7.14
C ALA A 533 -20.14 2.75 -5.90
N ALA A 534 -18.81 2.92 -5.91
CA ALA A 534 -17.96 2.63 -4.76
C ALA A 534 -18.28 3.53 -3.56
N GLY A 535 -18.43 4.84 -3.79
CA GLY A 535 -18.79 5.82 -2.76
C GLY A 535 -20.17 5.56 -2.14
N ALA A 536 -21.17 5.27 -2.96
CA ALA A 536 -22.52 4.91 -2.48
C ALA A 536 -22.51 3.62 -1.64
N THR A 537 -21.72 2.62 -2.07
CA THR A 537 -21.55 1.36 -1.33
C THR A 537 -20.91 1.60 0.04
N LEU A 538 -19.88 2.43 0.11
CA LEU A 538 -19.22 2.80 1.36
C LEU A 538 -20.15 3.59 2.28
N LEU A 539 -20.89 4.57 1.75
CA LEU A 539 -21.85 5.37 2.49
C LEU A 539 -22.95 4.50 3.09
N ALA A 540 -23.49 3.53 2.34
CA ALA A 540 -24.50 2.61 2.83
C ALA A 540 -23.99 1.78 4.03
N ALA A 541 -22.72 1.36 4.00
CA ALA A 541 -22.09 0.65 5.12
C ALA A 541 -21.94 1.55 6.36
N LEU A 542 -21.50 2.80 6.18
CA LEU A 542 -21.36 3.78 7.26
C LEU A 542 -22.71 4.11 7.91
N VAL A 543 -23.75 4.36 7.11
CA VAL A 543 -25.11 4.61 7.60
C VAL A 543 -25.66 3.40 8.36
N SER A 544 -25.42 2.19 7.86
CA SER A 544 -25.81 0.94 8.54
C SER A 544 -25.14 0.79 9.90
N LEU A 545 -23.86 1.14 10.00
CA LEU A 545 -23.11 1.13 11.26
C LEU A 545 -23.63 2.20 12.24
N ALA A 546 -23.82 3.43 11.76
CA ALA A 546 -24.33 4.55 12.57
C ALA A 546 -25.72 4.24 13.16
N ARG A 547 -26.63 3.68 12.35
CA ARG A 547 -27.97 3.25 12.81
C ARG A 547 -27.88 2.19 13.90
N ARG A 548 -26.99 1.19 13.76
CA ARG A 548 -26.80 0.17 14.79
C ARG A 548 -26.27 0.76 16.10
N CYS A 549 -25.29 1.66 16.03
CA CYS A 549 -24.77 2.37 17.20
C CYS A 549 -25.87 3.19 17.89
N TYR A 550 -26.67 3.93 17.12
CA TYR A 550 -27.79 4.71 17.64
C TYR A 550 -28.85 3.84 18.34
N SER A 551 -29.30 2.76 17.69
CA SER A 551 -30.26 1.82 18.29
C SER A 551 -29.73 1.17 19.57
N SER A 552 -28.42 0.87 19.62
CA SER A 552 -27.80 0.29 20.82
C SER A 552 -27.80 1.26 22.00
N VAL A 553 -27.49 2.54 21.74
CA VAL A 553 -27.47 3.61 22.76
C VAL A 553 -28.88 3.95 23.25
N HIS A 554 -29.89 3.89 22.38
CA HIS A 554 -31.29 4.12 22.78
C HIS A 554 -31.90 2.95 23.56
N LEU A 555 -31.53 1.70 23.25
CA LEU A 555 -31.95 0.54 24.03
C LEU A 555 -31.35 0.57 25.45
N THR A 556 -30.10 1.02 25.60
CA THR A 556 -29.50 1.22 26.93
C THR A 556 -30.04 2.47 27.64
N GLY A 557 -30.50 3.50 26.90
CA GLY A 557 -31.10 4.71 27.47
C GLY A 557 -32.56 4.57 27.92
N ARG A 558 -33.34 3.63 27.34
CA ARG A 558 -34.72 3.32 27.77
C ARG A 558 -34.81 2.14 28.75
N GLY A 559 -33.74 1.38 28.93
CA GLY A 559 -33.60 0.41 30.01
C GLY A 559 -33.24 1.13 31.30
N ARG A 560 -34.24 1.41 32.15
CA ARG A 560 -34.00 1.72 33.56
C ARG A 560 -33.02 0.68 34.13
N LEU A 561 -31.98 1.20 34.79
CA LEU A 561 -31.08 0.49 35.67
C LEU A 561 -31.82 -0.54 36.53
N SER A 562 -31.65 -1.83 36.24
CA SER A 562 -31.67 -2.86 37.27
C SER A 562 -30.30 -3.50 37.28
N TRP A 563 -29.45 -3.04 38.19
CA TRP A 563 -28.29 -3.81 38.62
C TRP A 563 -28.82 -5.00 39.41
N ASP A 564 -28.99 -6.15 38.76
CA ASP A 564 -28.89 -7.46 39.41
C ASP A 564 -28.78 -8.59 38.37
N ARG A 565 -27.71 -9.39 38.56
CA ARG A 565 -27.27 -10.65 37.91
C ARG A 565 -26.24 -10.56 36.78
#